data_AF-A0A392T9E9-F1
#
_entry.id   AF-A0A392T9E9-F1
#
_cell.length_a   1.000
_cell.length_b   1.000
_cell.length_c   1.000
_cell.angle_alpha   90.00
_cell.angle_beta   90.00
_cell.angle_gamma   90.00
#
_symmetry.space_group_name_H-M   'P 1'
#
loop_
_entity.id
_entity.type
_entity.pdbx_description
1 polymer ?
#
loop_
_entity_poly.entity_id
_entity_poly.type
_entity_poly.pdbx_seq_one_letter_code
_entity_poly.pdbx_strand_id
1 'polypeptide(L)' 'MVRVLVATTIREAAAGAEDDALLKLMDATCRRATAPPAPPDGLCLVDVGYAEFDR' A
#
# COMPACT_ATOMS: atom_id res chain seq x y z
N MET A 1 6.11 -1.43 -3.99
CA MET A 1 5.59 -1.01 -2.67
C MET A 1 4.10 -0.71 -2.71
N VAL A 2 3.61 0.21 -3.57
CA VAL A 2 2.17 0.57 -3.69
C VAL A 2 1.25 -0.62 -3.97
N ARG A 3 1.56 -1.47 -4.95
CA ARG A 3 0.72 -2.63 -5.33
C ARG A 3 0.49 -3.64 -4.19
N VAL A 4 1.44 -3.77 -3.26
CA VAL A 4 1.31 -4.65 -2.09
C VAL A 4 0.42 -4.00 -1.04
N LEU A 5 0.55 -2.68 -0.83
CA LEU A 5 -0.32 -1.93 0.07
C LEU A 5 -1.77 -2.02 -0.40
N VAL A 6 -2.05 -1.70 -1.66
CA VAL A 6 -3.40 -1.79 -2.24
C VAL A 6 -4.01 -3.19 -2.06
N ALA A 7 -3.29 -4.24 -2.43
CA ALA A 7 -3.78 -5.61 -2.30
C ALA A 7 -4.01 -6.03 -0.84
N THR A 8 -3.14 -5.61 0.07
CA THR A 8 -3.26 -5.94 1.50
C THR A 8 -4.45 -5.21 2.11
N THR A 9 -4.64 -3.91 1.81
CA THR A 9 -5.81 -3.15 2.25
C THR A 9 -7.11 -3.79 1.77
N ILE A 10 -7.19 -4.20 0.50
CA ILE A 10 -8.38 -4.89 -0.04
C ILE A 10 -8.61 -6.21 0.71
N ARG A 11 -7.56 -7.01 0.93
CA ARG A 11 -7.66 -8.30 1.65
C ARG A 11 -8.15 -8.13 3.08
N GLU A 12 -7.57 -7.19 3.83
CA GLU A 12 -7.95 -6.94 5.23
C GLU A 12 -9.39 -6.38 5.34
N ALA A 13 -9.77 -5.46 4.45
CA ALA A 13 -11.12 -4.93 4.41
C ALA A 13 -12.15 -6.03 4.09
N ALA A 14 -11.86 -6.90 3.12
CA ALA A 14 -12.72 -8.03 2.78
C ALA A 14 -12.83 -9.07 3.90
N ALA A 15 -11.79 -9.18 4.74
CA ALA A 15 -11.79 -10.05 5.92
C ALA A 15 -12.49 -9.41 7.14
N GLY A 16 -12.94 -8.15 7.05
CA GLY A 16 -13.55 -7.42 8.17
C GLY A 16 -12.56 -7.13 9.30
N ALA A 17 -11.29 -6.90 8.95
CA ALA A 17 -10.25 -6.61 9.94
C ALA A 17 -10.51 -5.29 10.68
N GLU A 18 -9.94 -5.18 11.88
CA GLU A 18 -9.98 -3.96 12.69
C GLU A 18 -9.24 -2.80 11.99
N ASP A 19 -9.62 -1.56 12.32
CA ASP A 19 -9.11 -0.34 11.70
C ASP A 19 -7.58 -0.17 11.84
N ASP A 20 -6.95 -0.84 12.81
CA ASP A 20 -5.52 -0.80 13.06
C ASP A 20 -4.73 -1.96 12.43
N ALA A 21 -5.39 -2.85 11.68
CA ALA A 21 -4.75 -4.04 11.11
C ALA A 21 -3.54 -3.71 10.24
N LEU A 22 -3.61 -2.63 9.44
CA LEU A 22 -2.49 -2.19 8.61
C LEU A 22 -1.32 -1.62 9.43
N LEU A 23 -1.61 -0.97 10.57
CA LEU A 23 -0.58 -0.50 11.49
C LEU A 23 0.13 -1.68 12.14
N LYS A 24 -0.62 -2.67 12.64
CA LYS A 24 -0.08 -3.92 13.19
C LYS A 24 0.79 -4.66 12.17
N LEU A 25 0.38 -4.70 10.90
CA LEU A 25 1.19 -5.30 9.82
C LEU A 25 2.46 -4.51 9.51
N MET A 26 2.42 -3.18 9.59
CA MET A 26 3.58 -2.32 9.42
C MET A 26 4.61 -2.55 10.54
N ASP A 27 4.16 -2.58 11.79
CA ASP A 27 5.01 -2.81 12.96
C ASP A 27 5.66 -4.21 12.94
N ALA A 28 4.93 -5.21 12.43
CA ALA A 28 5.45 -6.57 12.29
C ALA A 28 6.60 -6.69 11.27
N THR A 29 6.78 -5.70 10.39
CA THR A 29 7.83 -5.66 9.34
C THR A 29 7.98 -6.96 8.53
N CYS A 30 6.90 -7.73 8.37
CA CYS A 30 6.93 -9.08 7.79
C CYS A 30 6.28 -9.13 6.40
N ARG A 31 7.08 -9.34 5.35
CA ARG A 31 6.58 -9.46 3.96
C ARG A 31 5.56 -10.58 3.77
N ARG A 32 5.72 -11.71 4.46
CA ARG A 32 4.82 -12.87 4.33
C ARG A 32 3.40 -12.60 4.85
N ALA A 33 3.24 -11.62 5.74
CA ALA A 33 1.93 -11.24 6.27
C ALA A 33 1.13 -10.33 5.31
N THR A 34 1.76 -9.82 4.25
CA THR A 34 1.11 -8.98 3.24
C THR A 34 0.53 -9.81 2.10
N ALA A 35 -0.48 -9.28 1.41
CA ALA A 35 -1.05 -9.92 0.24
C ALA A 35 -0.08 -9.91 -0.96
N PRO A 36 -0.24 -10.82 -1.95
CA PRO A 36 0.46 -10.72 -3.23
C PRO A 36 0.19 -9.36 -3.90
N PRO A 37 1.15 -8.81 -4.67
CA PRO A 37 0.97 -7.51 -5.30
C PRO A 37 -0.20 -7.52 -6.29
N ALA A 38 -1.08 -6.51 -6.20
CA ALA A 38 -2.20 -6.30 -7.16
C ALA A 38 -1.69 -6.24 -8.61
N PRO A 39 -2.48 -6.54 -9.65
CA PRO A 39 -2.07 -6.34 -11.05
C PRO A 39 -1.60 -4.91 -11.36
N PRO A 40 -0.69 -4.68 -12.33
CA PRO A 40 -0.20 -3.35 -12.65
C PRO A 40 -1.22 -2.50 -13.45
N ASP A 41 -2.13 -3.12 -14.20
CA ASP A 41 -3.00 -2.44 -15.17
C ASP A 41 -3.98 -1.43 -14.54
N GLY A 42 -4.19 -1.50 -13.23
CA GLY A 42 -5.03 -0.57 -12.47
C GLY A 42 -4.27 0.55 -11.74
N LEU A 43 -2.95 0.67 -11.93
CA LEU A 43 -2.12 1.65 -11.24
C LEU A 43 -1.59 2.70 -12.23
N CYS A 44 -1.93 3.97 -12.00
CA CYS A 44 -1.47 5.10 -12.82
C CYS A 44 -0.60 6.06 -11.99
N LEU A 45 0.52 6.51 -12.56
CA LEU A 45 1.27 7.66 -12.03
C LEU A 45 0.54 8.94 -12.43
N VAL A 46 -0.02 9.65 -11.45
CA VAL A 46 -0.89 10.80 -11.71
C VAL A 46 -0.10 12.07 -11.92
N ASP A 47 0.89 12.34 -11.07
CA ASP A 47 1.67 13.56 -11.10
C ASP A 47 3.06 13.35 -10.47
N VAL A 48 3.99 14.24 -10.76
CA VAL A 48 5.32 14.32 -10.14
C VAL A 48 5.59 15.76 -9.75
N GLY A 49 5.55 16.04 -8.45
CA GLY A 49 5.85 17.37 -7.92
C GLY A 49 7.36 17.64 -7.87
N TYR A 50 7.77 18.81 -8.35
CA TYR A 50 9.12 19.36 -8.17
C TYR A 50 9.04 20.59 -7.29
N ALA A 51 10.01 20.75 -6.38
CA ALA A 51 10.18 22.01 -5.65
C ALA A 51 10.71 23.09 -6.61
N GLU A 52 10.37 24.36 -6.35
CA GLU A 52 11.02 25.45 -7.06
C GLU A 52 12.54 25.40 -6.83
N PHE A 53 13.29 25.68 -7.89
CA PHE A 53 14.74 25.69 -7.82
C PHE A 53 15.20 27.03 -7.23
N ASP A 54 15.54 27.05 -5.95
CA ASP A 54 16.25 28.17 -5.32
C ASP A 54 17.73 28.14 -5.74
N ARG A 55 18.17 29.21 -6.43
CA ARG A 55 19.50 29.33 -7.05
C ARG A 55 20.53 29.99 -6.14
#